data_AF-A0A0Q6D5T8-F1
#
_entry.id   AF-A0A0Q6D5T8-F1
#
_cell.length_a   1.000
_cell.length_b   1.000
_cell.length_c   1.000
_cell.angle_alpha   90.00
_cell.angle_beta   90.00
_cell.angle_gamma   90.00
#
_symmetry.space_group_name_H-M   'P 1'
#
loop_
_entity.id
_entity.type
_entity.pdbx_description
1 polymer ?
#
loop_
_entity_poly.entity_id
_entity_poly.type
_entity_poly.pdbx_seq_one_letter_code
_entity_poly.pdbx_strand_id
1 'polypeptide(L)'
;MANSRIRSSCLLHVGSPANAAGALDAYVARSEDDTRAVPLPHAFRLSIEPDHGPSTLWIRDEDGGDSDGVIRFALHCARLFGLGGL
;
A
#
# COMPACT_ATOMS: atom_id res chain seq x y z
N MET A 1 8.98 -27.72 -10.84
CA MET A 1 9.36 -27.02 -9.60
C MET A 1 8.19 -26.16 -9.18
N ALA A 2 7.51 -26.50 -8.08
CA ALA A 2 6.45 -25.66 -7.54
C ALA A 2 7.11 -24.46 -6.87
N ASN A 3 7.14 -23.32 -7.54
CA ASN A 3 7.46 -22.04 -6.91
C ASN A 3 6.26 -21.69 -6.01
N SER A 4 6.27 -22.17 -4.76
CA SER A 4 5.35 -21.72 -3.73
C SER A 4 5.71 -20.29 -3.34
N ARG A 5 5.36 -19.32 -4.21
CA ARG A 5 5.40 -17.89 -3.85
C ARG A 5 4.34 -17.69 -2.77
N ILE A 6 4.77 -17.57 -1.52
CA ILE A 6 3.90 -17.15 -0.43
C ILE A 6 3.50 -15.70 -0.75
N ARG A 7 2.29 -15.50 -1.26
CA ARG A 7 1.71 -14.16 -1.44
C ARG A 7 1.56 -13.56 -0.05
N SER A 8 2.42 -12.62 0.27
CA SER A 8 2.36 -11.92 1.55
C SER A 8 1.34 -10.80 1.42
N SER A 9 0.43 -10.73 2.39
CA SER A 9 -0.52 -9.64 2.48
C SER A 9 -0.34 -8.92 3.81
N CYS A 10 -0.18 -7.60 3.77
CA CYS A 10 0.02 -6.77 4.95
C CYS A 10 -1.18 -5.84 5.17
N LEU A 11 -1.49 -5.57 6.43
CA LEU A 11 -2.51 -4.61 6.83
C LEU A 11 -1.83 -3.35 7.36
N LEU A 12 -2.21 -2.19 6.84
CA LEU A 12 -1.74 -0.88 7.30
C LEU A 12 -2.93 -0.10 7.86
N HIS A 13 -2.93 0.14 9.17
CA HIS A 13 -3.94 0.95 9.81
C HIS A 13 -3.56 2.44 9.72
N VAL A 14 -4.41 3.25 9.08
CA VAL A 14 -4.15 4.68 8.84
C VAL A 14 -4.97 5.62 9.73
N GLY A 15 -5.50 5.10 10.83
CA GLY A 15 -6.14 5.88 11.89
C GLY A 15 -7.58 6.32 11.59
N SER A 16 -7.93 6.59 10.33
CA SER A 16 -9.29 6.96 9.94
C SER A 16 -9.68 6.45 8.55
N PRO A 17 -10.99 6.29 8.26
CA PRO A 17 -11.46 5.92 6.93
C PRO A 17 -11.13 6.94 5.85
N ALA A 18 -11.13 8.23 6.21
CA ALA A 18 -10.77 9.32 5.30
C ALA A 18 -9.29 9.22 4.88
N ASN A 19 -8.41 8.86 5.81
CA ASN A 19 -6.99 8.61 5.51
C ASN A 19 -6.82 7.37 4.64
N ALA A 20 -7.63 6.32 4.84
CA ALA A 20 -7.58 5.13 4.00
C ALA A 20 -7.97 5.44 2.56
N ALA A 21 -9.08 6.15 2.37
CA ALA A 21 -9.48 6.62 1.05
C ALA A 21 -8.41 7.54 0.42
N GLY A 22 -7.87 8.50 1.17
CA GLY A 22 -6.82 9.39 0.68
C GLY A 22 -5.51 8.69 0.33
N ALA A 23 -5.15 7.63 1.05
CA ALA A 23 -3.96 6.83 0.76
C ALA A 23 -4.13 6.03 -0.54
N LEU A 24 -5.33 5.47 -0.74
CA LEU A 24 -5.68 4.74 -1.95
C LEU A 24 -5.69 5.68 -3.16
N ASP A 25 -6.27 6.87 -3.03
CA ASP A 25 -6.27 7.89 -4.08
C ASP A 25 -4.86 8.35 -4.45
N ALA A 26 -4.01 8.62 -3.45
CA ALA A 26 -2.61 8.95 -3.66
C ALA A 26 -1.82 7.82 -4.36
N TYR A 27 -2.17 6.56 -4.07
CA TYR A 27 -1.60 5.41 -4.75
C TYR A 27 -2.03 5.35 -6.22
N VAL A 28 -3.33 5.47 -6.50
CA VAL A 28 -3.88 5.45 -7.87
C VAL A 28 -3.31 6.59 -8.70
N ALA A 29 -3.33 7.82 -8.17
CA ALA A 29 -2.78 9.00 -8.84
C ALA A 29 -1.29 8.83 -9.21
N ARG A 30 -0.53 8.11 -8.38
CA ARG A 30 0.90 7.83 -8.62
C ARG A 30 1.13 6.60 -9.51
N SER A 31 0.18 5.67 -9.57
CA SER A 31 0.16 4.56 -10.54
C SER A 31 -0.22 5.03 -11.94
N GLU A 32 -1.07 6.05 -12.07
CA GLU A 32 -1.45 6.64 -13.35
C GLU A 32 -0.40 7.64 -13.87
N ASP A 33 0.39 8.26 -12.98
CA ASP A 33 1.54 9.10 -13.33
C ASP A 33 2.77 8.24 -13.70
N ASP A 34 2.68 7.56 -14.85
CA ASP A 34 3.74 6.73 -15.46
C ASP A 34 5.02 7.54 -15.82
N THR A 35 4.97 8.87 -15.69
CA THR A 35 6.06 9.78 -16.07
C THR A 35 7.10 10.04 -14.97
N ARG A 36 6.91 9.54 -13.73
CA ARG A 36 7.95 9.69 -12.69
C ARG A 36 9.09 8.72 -12.95
N ALA A 37 10.33 9.25 -12.85
CA ALA A 37 11.60 8.58 -13.17
C ALA A 37 11.90 7.23 -12.46
N VAL A 38 11.02 6.77 -11.58
CA VAL A 38 10.97 5.38 -11.11
C VAL A 38 9.49 4.98 -11.10
N PRO A 39 9.03 4.13 -12.05
CA PRO A 39 7.69 3.54 -11.95
C PRO A 39 7.60 2.87 -10.58
N LEU A 40 6.49 3.12 -9.85
CA LEU A 40 6.19 2.28 -8.68
C LEU A 40 6.18 0.85 -9.21
N PRO A 41 7.02 -0.05 -8.68
CA PRO A 41 6.98 -1.42 -9.15
C PRO A 41 5.55 -1.90 -8.95
N HIS A 42 4.95 -2.47 -9.99
CA HIS A 42 3.63 -3.11 -9.97
C HIS A 42 3.59 -4.33 -9.01
N ALA A 43 4.51 -4.41 -8.05
CA ALA A 43 4.77 -5.53 -7.16
C ALA A 43 3.69 -5.69 -6.09
N PHE A 44 2.88 -4.66 -5.81
CA PHE A 44 1.78 -4.78 -4.84
C PHE A 44 0.51 -4.05 -5.27
N ARG A 45 -0.63 -4.52 -4.74
CA ARG A 45 -1.97 -3.98 -4.96
C ARG A 45 -2.55 -3.49 -3.64
N LEU A 46 -3.10 -2.28 -3.64
CA LEU A 46 -3.81 -1.69 -2.51
C LEU A 46 -5.33 -1.83 -2.67
N SER A 47 -6.02 -2.16 -1.58
CA SER A 47 -7.49 -2.25 -1.52
C SER A 47 -7.97 -1.96 -0.10
N ILE A 48 -9.17 -1.41 0.06
CA ILE A 48 -9.85 -1.28 1.36
C ILE A 48 -10.90 -2.38 1.40
N GLU A 49 -10.67 -3.41 2.21
CA GLU A 49 -11.62 -4.51 2.36
C GLU A 49 -12.55 -4.25 3.54
N PRO A 50 -13.86 -4.52 3.40
CA PRO A 50 -14.82 -4.36 4.49
C PRO A 50 -14.48 -5.25 5.70
N ASP A 51 -13.85 -6.40 5.48
CA ASP A 51 -13.47 -7.36 6.55
C ASP A 51 -12.35 -6.85 7.47
N HIS A 52 -11.52 -5.91 7.02
CA HIS A 52 -10.37 -5.39 7.78
C HIS A 52 -10.66 -4.05 8.47
N GLY A 53 -11.85 -3.51 8.25
CA GLY A 53 -12.29 -2.24 8.79
C GLY A 53 -11.94 -1.05 7.87
N PRO A 54 -12.74 0.02 7.94
CA PRO A 54 -12.68 1.11 6.98
C PRO A 54 -11.41 1.97 7.08
N SER A 55 -10.68 1.88 8.20
CA SER A 55 -9.41 2.59 8.45
C SER A 55 -8.17 1.75 8.11
N THR A 56 -8.36 0.56 7.53
CA THR A 56 -7.28 -0.39 7.26
C THR A 56 -7.10 -0.57 5.76
N LEU A 57 -5.87 -0.40 5.30
CA LEU A 57 -5.45 -0.67 3.95
C LEU A 57 -4.89 -2.08 3.86
N TRP A 58 -5.40 -2.84 2.90
CA TRP A 58 -4.87 -4.16 2.57
C TRP A 58 -3.90 -4.04 1.41
N ILE A 59 -2.65 -4.44 1.66
CA ILE A 59 -1.55 -4.42 0.71
C ILE A 59 -1.26 -5.88 0.33
N ARG A 60 -1.46 -6.23 -0.93
CA ARG A 60 -1.21 -7.58 -1.45
C ARG A 60 -0.04 -7.59 -2.40
N ASP A 61 0.93 -8.46 -2.15
CA ASP A 61 2.01 -8.71 -3.10
C ASP A 61 1.51 -9.56 -4.27
N GLU A 62 1.72 -9.10 -5.49
CA GLU A 62 1.29 -9.81 -6.71
C GLU A 62 2.48 -10.43 -7.47
N ASP A 63 3.70 -9.90 -7.36
CA ASP A 63 4.85 -10.39 -8.17
C ASP A 63 6.23 -10.40 -7.47
N GLY A 64 6.26 -10.76 -6.18
CA GLY A 64 7.44 -11.34 -5.56
C GLY A 64 8.28 -10.43 -4.67
N GLY A 65 7.65 -9.59 -3.86
CA GLY A 65 8.28 -9.15 -2.62
C GLY A 65 9.04 -7.84 -2.69
N ASP A 66 8.51 -6.79 -3.33
CA ASP A 66 9.06 -5.45 -3.08
C ASP A 66 8.58 -4.93 -1.71
N SER A 67 9.09 -5.57 -0.66
CA SER A 67 8.87 -5.21 0.74
C SER A 67 9.32 -3.77 0.99
N ASP A 68 10.36 -3.34 0.27
CA ASP A 68 10.92 -1.99 0.28
C ASP A 68 9.91 -0.95 -0.24
N GLY A 69 9.20 -1.26 -1.32
CA GLY A 69 8.09 -0.47 -1.87
C GLY A 69 6.93 -0.32 -0.88
N VAL A 70 6.55 -1.41 -0.20
CA VAL A 70 5.51 -1.41 0.84
C VAL A 70 5.93 -0.53 2.03
N ILE A 71 7.17 -0.64 2.50
CA ILE A 71 7.71 0.18 3.59
C ILE A 71 7.75 1.66 3.19
N ARG A 72 8.22 1.98 1.99
CA ARG A 72 8.24 3.38 1.48
C ARG A 72 6.84 3.96 1.40
N PHE A 73 5.85 3.17 0.96
CA PHE A 73 4.45 3.60 0.94
C PHE A 73 3.92 3.83 2.35
N ALA A 74 4.15 2.90 3.28
CA ALA A 74 3.73 3.04 4.67
C ALA A 74 4.33 4.31 5.33
N LEU A 75 5.62 4.57 5.10
CA LEU A 75 6.29 5.79 5.57
C LEU A 75 5.73 7.05 4.90
N HIS A 76 5.34 6.98 3.63
CA HIS A 76 4.70 8.09 2.93
C HIS A 76 3.32 8.40 3.52
N CYS A 77 2.49 7.38 3.76
CA CYS A 77 1.21 7.52 4.45
C CYS A 77 1.40 8.09 5.86
N ALA A 78 2.40 7.62 6.61
CA ALA A 78 2.69 8.14 7.93
C ALA A 78 3.04 9.65 7.91
N ARG A 79 3.81 10.09 6.91
CA ARG A 79 4.12 11.52 6.72
C ARG A 79 2.92 12.33 6.23
N LEU A 80 2.16 11.80 5.27
CA LEU A 80 0.98 12.46 4.69
C LEU A 80 -0.12 12.71 5.72
N PHE A 81 -0.42 11.69 6.53
CA PHE A 81 -1.52 11.74 7.50
C PHE A 81 -1.05 12.07 8.92
N GLY A 82 0.25 12.31 9.11
CA GLY A 82 0.82 12.56 10.43
C GLY A 82 0.56 11.40 11.40
N LEU A 83 0.66 10.15 10.93
CA LEU A 83 0.55 8.94 11.76
C LEU A 83 1.84 8.82 12.60
N GLY A 84 2.03 9.75 13.52
CA GLY A 84 3.06 9.70 14.56
C GLY A 84 2.64 8.70 15.63
N GLY A 85 2.56 7.42 15.27
CA GLY A 85 2.52 6.33 16.22
C GLY A 85 3.94 5.82 16.43
N LEU A 86 4.66 6.45 17.36
CA LEU A 86 5.94 5.98 17.88
C LEU A 86 5.68 5.19 19.17
#